data_AF-H6NNI2-F1
#
_entry.id   AF-H6NNI2-F1
#
_cell.length_a   1.000
_cell.length_b   1.000
_cell.length_c   1.000
_cell.angle_alpha   90.00
_cell.angle_beta   90.00
_cell.angle_gamma   90.00
#
_symmetry.space_group_name_H-M   'P 1'
#
loop_
_entity.id
_entity.type
_entity.pdbx_description
1 polymer ?
#
loop_
_entity_poly.entity_id
_entity_poly.type
_entity_poly.pdbx_seq_one_letter_code
_entity_poly.pdbx_strand_id
1 'polypeptide(L)'
;MMDFLETGLRKIKFKVEDVFVCPDLYHGCDIVDFSKLKWKEVKFLSEPGVLHTDMDKLPRKGGIYIFCAKHHLLPSLSGQIMYIGRAHFSRQQNLKKRCREYLTENKRPKVIKMREFWGENLHIYYTELENNDVIDEVEKRLIESIHPPFCSEIKDVTLRKSKKAFG
;
A
#
# COMPACT_ATOMS: atom_id res chain seq x y z
N MET A 1 7.66 12.16 45.80
CA MET A 1 7.62 12.78 44.47
C MET A 1 8.14 11.71 43.53
N MET A 2 7.25 11.02 42.80
CA MET A 2 7.62 9.83 42.03
C MET A 2 8.42 10.20 40.79
N ASP A 3 9.57 9.56 40.64
CA ASP A 3 10.41 9.52 39.45
C ASP A 3 9.60 9.00 38.26
N PHE A 4 9.52 9.82 37.20
CA PHE A 4 9.15 9.32 35.89
C PHE A 4 10.33 8.53 35.34
N LEU A 5 10.21 7.20 35.46
CA LEU A 5 11.00 6.24 34.70
C LEU A 5 11.13 6.71 33.25
N GLU A 6 12.37 6.96 32.81
CA GLU A 6 12.76 6.99 31.42
C GLU A 6 12.38 5.65 30.78
N THR A 7 11.14 5.56 30.28
CA THR A 7 10.78 4.50 29.34
C THR A 7 11.65 4.73 28.12
N GLY A 8 12.64 3.86 27.90
CA GLY A 8 13.56 3.83 26.75
C GLY A 8 12.85 3.59 25.42
N LEU A 9 11.84 4.40 25.09
CA LEU A 9 11.20 4.47 23.80
C LEU A 9 12.21 5.08 22.82
N ARG A 10 12.91 4.22 22.11
CA ARG A 10 13.71 4.62 20.95
C ARG A 10 12.74 5.20 19.92
N LYS A 11 12.58 6.53 19.90
CA LYS A 11 11.75 7.23 18.92
C LYS A 11 12.41 7.09 17.55
N ILE A 12 11.99 6.09 16.79
CA ILE A 12 12.39 5.94 15.39
C ILE A 12 11.55 6.95 14.61
N LYS A 13 12.21 7.99 14.09
CA LYS A 13 11.59 8.98 13.22
C LYS A 13 11.76 8.51 11.77
N PHE A 14 10.64 8.37 11.06
CA PHE A 14 10.65 8.18 9.62
C PHE A 14 10.38 9.54 8.96
N LYS A 15 11.25 9.96 8.04
CA LYS A 15 11.00 11.10 7.17
C LYS A 15 10.57 10.54 5.82
N VAL A 16 9.37 10.89 5.37
CA VAL A 16 9.02 10.78 3.96
C VAL A 16 9.63 12.01 3.31
N GLU A 17 10.72 11.83 2.56
CA GLU A 17 11.48 12.97 2.05
C GLU A 17 10.75 13.67 0.91
N ASP A 18 10.07 12.92 0.06
CA ASP A 18 9.29 13.45 -1.06
C ASP A 18 8.01 12.63 -1.26
N VAL A 19 6.87 13.32 -1.42
CA VAL A 19 5.62 12.74 -1.93
C VAL A 19 5.36 13.37 -3.29
N PHE A 20 5.58 12.61 -4.37
CA PHE A 20 5.33 13.07 -5.73
C PHE A 20 3.93 12.64 -6.17
N VAL A 21 3.05 13.62 -6.34
CA VAL A 21 1.75 13.46 -7.00
C VAL A 21 1.91 14.08 -8.39
N CYS A 22 1.68 13.32 -9.47
CA CYS A 22 1.82 13.82 -10.84
C CYS A 22 0.43 13.95 -11.49
N PRO A 23 -0.17 15.16 -11.52
CA PRO A 23 -1.52 15.38 -12.05
C PRO A 23 -1.69 14.92 -13.51
N ASP A 24 -0.64 15.06 -14.32
CA ASP A 24 -0.65 14.76 -15.74
C ASP A 24 -0.74 13.25 -16.03
N LEU A 25 -0.36 12.39 -15.07
CA LEU A 25 -0.55 10.93 -15.17
C LEU A 25 -1.99 10.49 -14.90
N TYR A 26 -2.85 11.36 -14.37
CA TYR A 26 -4.28 11.07 -14.20
C TYR A 26 -5.10 11.27 -15.48
N HIS A 27 -4.56 11.99 -16.46
CA HIS A 27 -5.24 12.30 -17.70
C HIS A 27 -4.90 11.23 -18.75
N GLY A 28 -5.90 10.47 -19.21
CA GLY A 28 -5.74 9.48 -20.30
C GLY A 28 -5.64 8.01 -19.87
N CYS A 29 -6.11 7.64 -18.67
CA CYS A 29 -6.26 6.23 -18.29
C CYS A 29 -7.70 5.76 -18.52
N ASP A 30 -8.05 5.43 -19.76
CA ASP A 30 -9.38 4.91 -20.12
C ASP A 30 -9.49 3.38 -19.92
N ILE A 31 -8.48 2.77 -19.30
CA ILE A 31 -8.34 1.32 -19.11
C ILE A 31 -9.33 0.84 -18.05
N VAL A 32 -9.55 1.68 -17.03
CA VAL A 32 -10.58 1.50 -16.02
C VAL A 32 -11.11 2.86 -15.59
N ASP A 33 -12.42 2.97 -15.48
CA ASP A 33 -13.05 4.11 -14.83
C ASP A 33 -12.86 4.00 -13.31
N PHE A 34 -11.83 4.68 -12.79
CA PHE A 34 -11.50 4.68 -11.36
C PHE A 34 -12.66 5.16 -10.48
N SER A 35 -13.57 5.99 -10.99
CA SER A 35 -14.75 6.45 -10.24
C SER A 35 -15.77 5.33 -9.99
N LYS A 36 -15.74 4.27 -10.79
CA LYS A 36 -16.61 3.10 -10.66
C LYS A 36 -16.01 1.99 -9.79
N LEU A 37 -14.73 2.11 -9.40
CA LEU A 37 -14.07 1.13 -8.53
C LEU A 37 -14.65 1.18 -7.12
N LYS A 38 -15.14 0.04 -6.64
CA LYS A 38 -15.69 -0.10 -5.30
C LYS A 38 -14.59 -0.53 -4.34
N TRP A 39 -14.04 0.43 -3.62
CA TRP A 39 -13.03 0.19 -2.59
C TRP A 39 -13.65 -0.33 -1.30
N LYS A 40 -13.09 -1.40 -0.78
CA LYS A 40 -13.41 -1.98 0.53
C LYS A 40 -12.18 -1.92 1.41
N GLU A 41 -12.39 -1.96 2.72
CA GLU A 41 -11.32 -1.82 3.71
C GLU A 41 -11.30 -3.02 4.67
N VAL A 42 -10.11 -3.48 5.04
CA VAL A 42 -9.89 -4.43 6.15
C VAL A 42 -8.69 -3.98 6.98
N LYS A 43 -8.74 -4.17 8.30
CA LYS A 43 -7.55 -4.00 9.16
C LYS A 43 -6.56 -5.15 8.93
N PHE A 44 -5.26 -4.86 8.92
CA PHE A 44 -4.22 -5.85 8.61
C PHE A 44 -3.83 -6.70 9.83
N LEU A 45 -3.18 -6.11 10.84
CA LEU A 45 -2.78 -6.82 12.06
C LEU A 45 -3.62 -6.37 13.25
N SER A 46 -3.87 -7.29 14.18
CA SER A 46 -4.45 -6.98 15.49
C SER A 46 -3.36 -6.62 16.51
N GLU A 47 -2.23 -7.32 16.43
CA GLU A 47 -1.00 -7.16 17.21
C GLU A 47 0.18 -7.66 16.35
N PRO A 48 1.44 -7.40 16.73
CA PRO A 48 2.61 -7.83 15.97
C PRO A 48 2.59 -9.34 15.70
N GLY A 49 2.64 -9.72 14.42
CA GLY A 49 2.63 -11.12 14.01
C GLY A 49 1.25 -11.79 13.90
N VAL A 50 0.16 -11.11 14.27
CA VAL A 50 -1.19 -11.71 14.28
C VAL A 50 -2.15 -10.96 13.35
N LEU A 51 -2.62 -11.64 12.31
CA LEU A 51 -3.61 -11.10 11.38
C LEU A 51 -4.91 -10.72 12.10
N HIS A 52 -5.47 -9.57 11.76
CA HIS A 52 -6.78 -9.17 12.22
C HIS A 52 -7.88 -10.04 11.58
N THR A 53 -9.00 -10.25 12.28
CA THR A 53 -10.14 -11.07 11.82
C THR A 53 -10.77 -10.52 10.53
N ASP A 54 -10.69 -9.21 10.30
CA ASP A 54 -11.15 -8.58 9.05
C ASP A 54 -10.48 -9.16 7.80
N MET A 55 -9.27 -9.69 7.91
CA MET A 55 -8.54 -10.32 6.79
C MET A 55 -9.28 -11.52 6.21
N ASP A 56 -10.27 -12.08 6.92
CA ASP A 56 -11.11 -13.16 6.40
C ASP A 56 -12.15 -12.67 5.38
N LYS A 57 -12.49 -11.37 5.41
CA LYS A 57 -13.43 -10.71 4.47
C LYS A 57 -12.85 -10.53 3.06
N LEU A 58 -11.53 -10.66 2.90
CA LEU A 58 -10.88 -10.53 1.59
C LEU A 58 -11.40 -11.61 0.61
N PRO A 59 -11.72 -11.26 -0.64
CA PRO A 59 -12.25 -12.21 -1.61
C PRO A 59 -11.16 -13.09 -2.22
N ARG A 60 -11.56 -14.27 -2.71
CA ARG A 60 -10.73 -15.13 -3.57
C ARG A 60 -10.83 -14.70 -5.05
N LYS A 61 -10.59 -13.41 -5.31
CA LYS A 61 -10.60 -12.80 -6.65
C LYS A 61 -9.29 -12.05 -6.92
N GLY A 62 -9.05 -11.68 -8.17
CA GLY A 62 -7.98 -10.74 -8.53
C GLY A 62 -8.34 -9.30 -8.13
N GLY A 63 -7.37 -8.40 -8.23
CA GLY A 63 -7.57 -6.99 -7.94
C GLY A 63 -6.34 -6.24 -7.48
N ILE A 64 -6.58 -5.03 -7.03
CA ILE A 64 -5.57 -4.11 -6.47
C ILE A 64 -5.78 -4.02 -4.96
N TYR A 65 -4.68 -3.93 -4.22
CA TYR A 65 -4.68 -3.63 -2.80
C TYR A 65 -3.68 -2.52 -2.46
N ILE A 66 -4.03 -1.72 -1.46
CA ILE A 66 -3.26 -0.57 -0.99
C ILE A 66 -3.14 -0.67 0.52
N PHE A 67 -1.91 -0.78 1.02
CA PHE A 67 -1.64 -0.61 2.44
C PHE A 67 -1.60 0.88 2.77
N CYS A 68 -2.45 1.27 3.71
CA CYS A 68 -2.63 2.62 4.16
C CYS A 68 -2.44 2.68 5.68
N ALA A 69 -1.50 3.51 6.15
CA ALA A 69 -1.27 3.72 7.57
C ALA A 69 -2.25 4.77 8.09
N LYS A 70 -3.20 4.36 8.94
CA LYS A 70 -4.15 5.29 9.56
C LYS A 70 -3.53 5.93 10.80
N HIS A 71 -3.78 7.22 10.97
CA HIS A 71 -3.35 7.93 12.16
C HIS A 71 -4.32 7.67 13.32
N HIS A 72 -3.83 7.18 14.46
CA HIS A 72 -4.70 6.84 15.60
C HIS A 72 -5.47 8.04 16.18
N LEU A 73 -4.88 9.25 16.14
CA LEU A 73 -5.57 10.49 16.55
C LEU A 73 -6.60 11.00 15.53
N LEU A 74 -6.44 10.66 14.25
CA LEU A 74 -7.26 11.21 13.16
C LEU A 74 -7.70 10.10 12.18
N PRO A 75 -8.34 9.02 12.68
CA PRO A 75 -8.62 7.82 11.88
C PRO A 75 -9.61 8.07 10.73
N SER A 76 -10.40 9.14 10.83
CA SER A 76 -11.42 9.53 9.85
C SER A 76 -10.94 10.56 8.81
N LEU A 77 -9.75 11.15 8.99
CA LEU A 77 -9.30 12.28 8.16
C LEU A 77 -8.09 11.95 7.30
N SER A 78 -7.18 11.09 7.75
CA SER A 78 -5.92 10.87 7.03
C SER A 78 -5.38 9.45 7.20
N GLY A 79 -5.13 8.80 6.07
CA GLY A 79 -4.27 7.63 5.99
C GLY A 79 -3.19 7.86 4.93
N GLN A 80 -1.94 7.51 5.26
CA GLN A 80 -0.83 7.60 4.32
C GLN A 80 -0.79 6.33 3.46
N ILE A 81 -0.82 6.47 2.14
CA ILE A 81 -0.55 5.35 1.23
C ILE A 81 0.92 4.94 1.40
N MET A 82 1.13 3.69 1.84
CA MET A 82 2.45 3.15 2.15
C MET A 82 2.96 2.23 1.04
N TYR A 83 2.07 1.40 0.51
CA TYR A 83 2.39 0.38 -0.49
C TYR A 83 1.18 0.08 -1.36
N ILE A 84 1.38 -0.09 -2.65
CA ILE A 84 0.37 -0.53 -3.61
C ILE A 84 0.87 -1.83 -4.23
N GLY A 85 -0.03 -2.80 -4.36
CA GLY A 85 0.26 -4.02 -5.09
C GLY A 85 -0.98 -4.64 -5.70
N ARG A 86 -0.74 -5.72 -6.44
CA ARG A 86 -1.81 -6.48 -7.11
C ARG A 86 -1.86 -7.94 -6.73
N ALA A 87 -3.02 -8.54 -6.97
CA ALA A 87 -3.22 -9.97 -7.01
C ALA A 87 -3.86 -10.36 -8.33
N HIS A 88 -3.22 -11.25 -9.09
CA HIS A 88 -3.85 -11.85 -10.26
C HIS A 88 -5.05 -12.71 -9.85
N PHE A 89 -6.04 -12.76 -10.73
CA PHE A 89 -7.12 -13.73 -10.63
C PHE A 89 -6.65 -15.07 -11.19
N SER A 90 -6.26 -15.98 -10.30
CA SER A 90 -5.88 -17.35 -10.67
C SER A 90 -6.23 -18.36 -9.58
N ARG A 91 -6.02 -19.65 -9.86
CA ARG A 91 -6.17 -20.70 -8.84
C ARG A 91 -5.12 -20.59 -7.74
N GLN A 92 -3.90 -20.13 -8.06
CA GLN A 92 -2.80 -20.07 -7.10
C GLN A 92 -2.69 -18.73 -6.38
N GLN A 93 -3.28 -17.66 -6.90
CA GLN A 93 -3.16 -16.30 -6.36
C GLN A 93 -4.51 -15.56 -6.43
N ASN A 94 -4.76 -14.73 -5.42
CA ASN A 94 -5.94 -13.87 -5.27
C ASN A 94 -5.69 -12.89 -4.11
N LEU A 95 -6.57 -11.89 -3.96
CA LEU A 95 -6.47 -10.86 -2.93
C LEU A 95 -6.34 -11.47 -1.52
N LYS A 96 -7.18 -12.44 -1.15
CA LYS A 96 -7.11 -13.10 0.17
C LYS A 96 -5.76 -13.74 0.43
N LYS A 97 -5.24 -14.51 -0.53
CA LYS A 97 -3.93 -15.16 -0.38
C LYS A 97 -2.81 -14.13 -0.34
N ARG A 98 -2.76 -13.24 -1.35
CA ARG A 98 -1.66 -12.31 -1.55
C ARG A 98 -1.50 -11.34 -0.39
N CYS A 99 -2.59 -10.81 0.17
CA CYS A 99 -2.51 -9.89 1.31
C CYS A 99 -2.04 -10.59 2.59
N ARG A 100 -2.37 -11.87 2.79
CA ARG A 100 -1.92 -12.64 3.98
C ARG A 100 -0.46 -13.05 3.91
N GLU A 101 0.08 -13.27 2.71
CA GLU A 101 1.51 -13.60 2.49
C GLU A 101 2.45 -12.50 3.05
N TYR A 102 1.97 -11.26 3.20
CA TYR A 102 2.75 -10.17 3.80
C TYR A 102 3.13 -10.44 5.26
N LEU A 103 2.33 -11.22 6.01
CA LEU A 103 2.66 -11.59 7.38
C LEU A 103 4.00 -12.35 7.44
N THR A 104 4.22 -13.26 6.49
CA THR A 104 5.39 -14.14 6.44
C THR A 104 6.45 -13.68 5.43
N GLU A 105 6.30 -12.48 4.85
CA GLU A 105 7.26 -11.92 3.90
C GLU A 105 8.65 -11.73 4.55
N ASN A 106 9.69 -12.23 3.91
CA ASN A 106 11.06 -12.20 4.42
C ASN A 106 12.12 -11.85 3.34
N LYS A 107 11.69 -11.56 2.11
CA LYS A 107 12.57 -11.28 0.96
C LYS A 107 12.62 -9.81 0.60
N ARG A 108 11.58 -9.03 0.90
CA ARG A 108 11.47 -7.61 0.50
C ARG A 108 11.71 -6.67 1.70
N PRO A 109 12.93 -6.10 1.88
CA PRO A 109 13.27 -5.34 3.09
C PRO A 109 12.36 -4.13 3.36
N LYS A 110 11.92 -3.43 2.31
CA LYS A 110 10.96 -2.31 2.46
C LYS A 110 9.63 -2.79 3.04
N VAL A 111 9.07 -3.87 2.49
CA VAL A 111 7.81 -4.45 2.96
C VAL A 111 7.93 -4.98 4.37
N ILE A 112 9.04 -5.63 4.71
CA ILE A 112 9.33 -6.09 6.08
C ILE A 112 9.31 -4.89 7.03
N LYS A 113 10.06 -3.81 6.72
CA LYS A 113 10.05 -2.58 7.53
C LYS A 113 8.63 -2.01 7.68
N MET A 114 7.86 -1.94 6.59
CA MET A 114 6.47 -1.47 6.64
C MET A 114 5.64 -2.29 7.63
N ARG A 115 5.71 -3.63 7.55
CA ARG A 115 4.99 -4.53 8.47
C ARG A 115 5.44 -4.33 9.91
N GLU A 116 6.74 -4.38 10.18
CA GLU A 116 7.26 -4.34 11.56
C GLU A 116 6.98 -3.01 12.27
N PHE A 117 7.03 -1.88 11.55
CA PHE A 117 6.85 -0.56 12.17
C PHE A 117 5.41 -0.04 12.14
N TRP A 118 4.60 -0.51 11.19
CA TRP A 118 3.27 0.06 10.96
C TRP A 118 2.14 -0.95 11.05
N GLY A 119 2.42 -2.25 11.11
CA GLY A 119 1.45 -3.33 10.86
C GLY A 119 0.12 -3.21 11.61
N GLU A 120 0.15 -2.81 12.88
CA GLU A 120 -1.05 -2.62 13.72
C GLU A 120 -1.93 -1.43 13.30
N ASN A 121 -1.31 -0.44 12.64
CA ASN A 121 -1.95 0.76 12.11
C ASN A 121 -2.24 0.67 10.61
N LEU A 122 -1.88 -0.45 9.96
CA LEU A 122 -2.12 -0.66 8.54
C LEU A 122 -3.54 -1.18 8.29
N HIS A 123 -4.20 -0.51 7.35
CA HIS A 123 -5.44 -0.94 6.73
C HIS A 123 -5.16 -1.25 5.26
N ILE A 124 -5.83 -2.28 4.75
CA ILE A 124 -5.76 -2.67 3.35
C ILE A 124 -7.04 -2.22 2.67
N TYR A 125 -6.90 -1.25 1.77
CA TYR A 125 -7.95 -0.90 0.82
C TYR A 125 -7.81 -1.80 -0.40
N TYR A 126 -8.90 -2.36 -0.89
CA TYR A 126 -8.86 -3.23 -2.07
C TYR A 126 -10.07 -3.04 -2.97
N THR A 127 -9.87 -3.34 -4.25
CA THR A 127 -10.94 -3.43 -5.25
C THR A 127 -10.74 -4.70 -6.08
N GLU A 128 -11.84 -5.34 -6.44
CA GLU A 128 -11.86 -6.56 -7.24
C GLU A 128 -11.72 -6.21 -8.74
N LEU A 129 -10.90 -6.97 -9.45
CA LEU A 129 -10.78 -6.93 -10.92
C LEU A 129 -10.63 -8.37 -11.43
N GLU A 130 -11.07 -8.63 -12.66
CA GLU A 130 -11.11 -9.99 -13.21
C GLU A 130 -10.10 -10.23 -14.35
N ASN A 131 -9.68 -9.17 -15.05
CA ASN A 131 -8.70 -9.26 -16.13
C ASN A 131 -7.29 -8.95 -15.60
N ASN A 132 -6.37 -9.91 -15.75
CA ASN A 132 -4.99 -9.78 -15.25
C ASN A 132 -4.16 -8.72 -15.96
N ASP A 133 -4.39 -8.47 -17.26
CA ASP A 133 -3.69 -7.41 -17.99
C ASP A 133 -4.11 -6.03 -17.48
N VAL A 134 -5.41 -5.87 -17.19
CA VAL A 134 -5.95 -4.65 -16.58
C VAL A 134 -5.40 -4.48 -15.15
N ILE A 135 -5.31 -5.55 -14.37
CA ILE A 135 -4.74 -5.52 -13.02
C ILE A 135 -3.28 -5.04 -13.06
N ASP A 136 -2.48 -5.54 -14.00
CA ASP A 136 -1.06 -5.21 -14.11
C ASP A 136 -0.85 -3.74 -14.49
N GLU A 137 -1.63 -3.25 -15.46
CA GLU A 137 -1.53 -1.86 -15.90
C GLU A 137 -2.07 -0.88 -14.83
N VAL A 138 -3.15 -1.22 -14.12
CA VAL A 138 -3.66 -0.38 -13.02
C VAL A 138 -2.66 -0.28 -11.88
N GLU A 139 -2.02 -1.40 -11.48
CA GLU A 139 -0.96 -1.38 -10.46
C GLU A 139 0.17 -0.44 -10.87
N LYS A 140 0.67 -0.62 -12.10
CA LYS A 140 1.77 0.18 -12.65
C LYS A 140 1.44 1.67 -12.59
N ARG A 141 0.29 2.08 -13.12
CA ARG A 141 -0.15 3.48 -13.17
C ARG A 141 -0.32 4.09 -11.78
N LEU A 142 -0.90 3.35 -10.84
CA LEU A 142 -1.07 3.82 -9.47
C LEU A 142 0.28 4.04 -8.78
N ILE A 143 1.23 3.12 -8.94
CA ILE A 143 2.57 3.27 -8.38
C ILE A 143 3.32 4.45 -9.01
N GLU A 144 3.26 4.60 -10.34
CA GLU A 144 3.87 5.72 -11.07
C GLU A 144 3.23 7.07 -10.76
N SER A 145 1.96 7.10 -10.34
CA SER A 145 1.27 8.36 -10.05
C SER A 145 1.47 8.81 -8.60
N ILE A 146 1.55 7.85 -7.66
CA ILE A 146 1.54 8.12 -6.21
C ILE A 146 2.93 7.98 -5.58
N HIS A 147 3.80 7.16 -6.17
CA HIS A 147 5.13 6.82 -5.64
C HIS A 147 5.13 6.41 -4.15
N PRO A 148 4.42 5.33 -3.75
CA PRO A 148 4.37 4.93 -2.35
C PRO A 148 5.76 4.58 -1.79
N PRO A 149 6.08 4.97 -0.53
CA PRO A 149 7.44 4.89 0.02
C PRO A 149 7.99 3.45 0.10
N PHE A 150 7.12 2.45 0.26
CA PHE A 150 7.50 1.05 0.39
C PHE A 150 7.41 0.25 -0.92
N CYS A 151 6.95 0.87 -2.01
CA CYS A 151 7.11 0.29 -3.34
C CYS A 151 8.58 0.42 -3.77
N SER A 152 9.07 -0.56 -4.53
CA SER A 152 10.34 -0.40 -5.26
C SER A 152 10.07 0.47 -6.48
N GLU A 153 11.04 1.29 -6.88
CA GLU A 153 10.91 2.12 -8.08
C GLU A 153 10.59 1.23 -9.30
N ILE A 154 9.51 1.55 -9.99
CA ILE A 154 9.29 1.04 -11.34
C ILE A 154 10.30 1.76 -12.22
N LYS A 155 11.24 1.00 -12.80
CA LYS A 155 12.28 1.52 -13.68
C LYS A 155 11.70 1.88 -15.05
N ASP A 156 10.73 2.78 -15.12
CA ASP A 156 10.25 3.25 -16.42
C ASP A 156 11.00 4.51 -16.89
N VAL A 157 11.45 4.46 -18.14
CA VAL A 157 12.44 5.37 -18.74
C VAL A 157 11.84 6.76 -19.01
N THR A 158 10.52 6.86 -19.08
CA THR A 158 9.75 8.09 -19.33
C THR A 158 9.91 9.15 -18.25
N LEU A 159 10.00 8.78 -16.97
CA LEU A 159 10.17 9.73 -15.85
C LEU A 159 11.55 10.43 -15.84
N ARG A 160 12.56 9.91 -16.56
CA ARG A 160 13.86 10.59 -16.67
C ARG A 160 13.77 11.90 -17.47
N LYS A 161 12.77 12.06 -18.33
CA LYS A 161 12.61 13.28 -19.13
C LYS A 161 12.08 14.46 -18.30
N SER A 162 11.18 14.22 -17.35
CA SER A 162 10.64 15.29 -16.49
C SER A 162 11.69 15.85 -15.53
N LYS A 163 12.60 15.02 -15.02
CA LYS A 163 13.74 15.48 -14.19
C LYS A 163 14.72 16.41 -14.93
N LYS A 164 14.77 16.36 -16.28
CA LYS A 164 15.62 17.24 -17.09
C LYS A 164 14.99 18.59 -17.43
N ALA A 165 13.68 18.74 -17.25
CA ALA A 165 12.97 19.99 -17.58
C ALA A 165 12.99 21.01 -16.43
N PHE A 166 13.36 20.58 -15.22
CA PHE A 166 13.42 21.43 -14.02
C PHE A 166 14.81 21.44 -13.35
N GLY A 167 15.84 21.04 -14.10
CA GLY A 167 17.25 21.10 -13.67
C GLY A 167 18.00 22.20 -14.39
#